data_AF-A0A151EI36-F1
#
_entry.id   AF-A0A151EI36-F1
#
_cell.length_a   1.000
_cell.length_b   1.000
_cell.length_c   1.000
_cell.angle_alpha   90.00
_cell.angle_beta   90.00
_cell.angle_gamma   90.00
#
_symmetry.space_group_name_H-M   'P 1'
#
loop_
_entity.id
_entity.type
_entity.pdbx_description
1 polymer ?
#
loop_
_entity_poly.entity_id
_entity_poly.type
_entity_poly.pdbx_seq_one_letter_code
_entity_poly.pdbx_strand_id
1 'polypeptide(L)'
;MTKILVVDKERPDLKKIRIAAEVIRNGGLVAFPTETVYGLGANTFDVKAVARIFHAKNRPYDNPTIVHISERSAVYELARNVPDAVEELTSRFWPGPLTLLLKKAAHVPRPRSADEITLRMPNNNVALALISESIVPISAPSANISGGVSPTTAQHVYKDLAGRIEIILDGGPTDVGVESTVLDLTSLIPTILRPGGVTLEDLKEILGEVQVHPAAKAEKKVEVEARAPGMKYKHYAPKAEVILVEGDIESMVKKVRALTDENTEKGLKVGVMATAETAHLYKKGTIKVVGSRKDLKTVAKNLFDTLRAFDEEGVDVIIAEGVETKEIGLAIMNRLRKSAGFHIVRV
;
A
#
# COMPACT_ATOMS: atom_id res chain seq x y z
N MET A 1 -14.47 -15.79 -16.35
CA MET A 1 -13.44 -14.92 -16.97
C MET A 1 -13.53 -13.55 -16.30
N THR A 2 -12.40 -12.96 -15.89
CA THR A 2 -12.37 -11.62 -15.28
C THR A 2 -12.67 -10.56 -16.34
N LYS A 3 -13.60 -9.65 -16.05
CA LYS A 3 -13.98 -8.55 -16.95
C LYS A 3 -13.20 -7.28 -16.60
N ILE A 4 -12.63 -6.62 -17.60
CA ILE A 4 -11.99 -5.31 -17.43
C ILE A 4 -12.97 -4.23 -17.91
N LEU A 5 -13.17 -3.22 -17.07
CA LEU A 5 -14.02 -2.06 -17.35
C LEU A 5 -13.15 -0.80 -17.28
N VAL A 6 -12.76 -0.27 -18.44
CA VAL A 6 -12.01 0.99 -18.51
C VAL A 6 -12.94 2.14 -18.15
N VAL A 7 -12.54 2.96 -17.18
CA VAL A 7 -13.27 4.11 -16.65
C VAL A 7 -12.37 5.33 -16.60
N ASP A 8 -12.92 6.49 -16.91
CA ASP A 8 -12.20 7.74 -16.74
C ASP A 8 -12.00 8.02 -15.24
N LYS A 9 -10.77 8.38 -14.85
CA LYS A 9 -10.42 8.56 -13.44
C LYS A 9 -11.06 9.80 -12.81
N GLU A 10 -11.32 10.83 -13.60
CA GLU A 10 -11.88 12.11 -13.15
C GLU A 10 -13.41 12.08 -13.25
N ARG A 11 -13.95 11.46 -14.30
CA ARG A 11 -15.38 11.41 -14.62
C ARG A 11 -15.83 9.97 -14.94
N PRO A 12 -15.88 9.08 -13.94
CA PRO A 12 -16.20 7.68 -14.18
C PRO A 12 -17.60 7.48 -14.77
N ASP A 13 -17.70 6.63 -15.79
CA ASP A 13 -18.98 6.25 -16.40
C ASP A 13 -19.83 5.45 -15.39
N LEU A 14 -20.89 6.08 -14.89
CA LEU A 14 -21.78 5.50 -13.88
C LEU A 14 -22.43 4.19 -14.32
N LYS A 15 -22.62 3.94 -15.63
CA LYS A 15 -23.15 2.65 -16.08
C LYS A 15 -22.16 1.52 -15.79
N LYS A 16 -20.86 1.75 -16.02
CA LYS A 16 -19.80 0.79 -15.72
C LYS A 16 -19.61 0.61 -14.22
N ILE A 17 -19.67 1.71 -13.46
CA ILE A 17 -19.60 1.68 -12.00
C ILE A 17 -20.76 0.85 -11.42
N ARG A 18 -22.00 1.03 -11.90
CA ARG A 18 -23.16 0.27 -11.43
C ARG A 18 -23.05 -1.24 -11.67
N ILE A 19 -22.46 -1.65 -12.79
CA ILE A 19 -22.16 -3.07 -13.06
C ILE A 19 -21.22 -3.62 -11.98
N ALA A 20 -20.15 -2.89 -11.64
CA ALA A 20 -19.22 -3.30 -10.59
C ALA A 20 -19.86 -3.26 -9.19
N ALA A 21 -20.69 -2.26 -8.91
CA ALA A 21 -21.41 -2.15 -7.66
C ALA A 21 -22.42 -3.30 -7.44
N GLU A 22 -23.07 -3.76 -8.51
CA GLU A 22 -23.93 -4.94 -8.47
C GLU A 22 -23.14 -6.21 -8.12
N VAL A 23 -21.94 -6.37 -8.67
CA VAL A 23 -21.03 -7.46 -8.28
C VAL A 23 -20.70 -7.40 -6.79
N ILE A 24 -20.38 -6.21 -6.24
CA ILE A 24 -20.14 -6.05 -4.80
C ILE A 24 -21.37 -6.45 -3.97
N ARG A 25 -22.57 -5.96 -4.34
CA ARG A 25 -23.82 -6.29 -3.63
C ARG A 25 -24.14 -7.79 -3.66
N ASN A 26 -23.82 -8.46 -4.75
CA ASN A 26 -24.05 -9.91 -4.92
C ASN A 26 -22.92 -10.79 -4.33
N GLY A 27 -22.05 -10.23 -3.49
CA GLY A 27 -20.98 -10.98 -2.82
C GLY A 27 -19.76 -11.31 -3.70
N GLY A 28 -19.63 -10.61 -4.83
CA GLY A 28 -18.54 -10.66 -5.79
C GLY A 28 -17.30 -9.85 -5.38
N LEU A 29 -16.24 -9.98 -6.17
CA LEU A 29 -14.98 -9.26 -5.99
C LEU A 29 -14.74 -8.27 -7.13
N VAL A 30 -14.39 -7.04 -6.77
CA VAL A 30 -14.04 -5.98 -7.72
C VAL A 30 -12.70 -5.40 -7.33
N ALA A 31 -11.74 -5.41 -8.26
CA ALA A 31 -10.54 -4.59 -8.11
C ALA A 31 -10.78 -3.18 -8.65
N PHE A 32 -10.35 -2.16 -7.91
CA PHE A 32 -10.59 -0.75 -8.24
C PHE A 32 -9.39 0.14 -7.90
N PRO A 33 -9.17 1.24 -8.63
CA PRO A 33 -8.09 2.18 -8.35
C PRO A 33 -8.39 3.00 -7.10
N THR A 34 -7.34 3.44 -6.42
CA THR A 34 -7.38 4.56 -5.45
C THR A 34 -6.25 5.53 -5.79
N GLU A 35 -6.12 6.63 -5.07
CA GLU A 35 -4.93 7.49 -5.18
C GLU A 35 -3.65 6.79 -4.72
N THR A 36 -3.76 5.76 -3.87
CA THR A 36 -2.61 5.04 -3.30
C THR A 36 -2.15 3.85 -4.13
N VAL A 37 -2.94 2.77 -4.12
CA VAL A 37 -2.73 1.51 -4.84
C VAL A 37 -4.10 0.95 -5.23
N TYR A 38 -4.15 0.02 -6.18
CA TYR A 38 -5.39 -0.69 -6.48
C TYR A 38 -5.82 -1.56 -5.30
N GLY A 39 -7.11 -1.53 -4.96
CA GLY A 39 -7.73 -2.32 -3.90
C GLY A 39 -8.56 -3.48 -4.46
N LEU A 40 -8.62 -4.61 -3.74
CA LEU A 40 -9.52 -5.73 -4.05
C LEU A 40 -10.72 -5.71 -3.10
N GLY A 41 -11.84 -5.21 -3.56
CA GLY A 41 -13.04 -4.96 -2.77
C GLY A 41 -14.03 -6.11 -2.71
N ALA A 42 -14.67 -6.24 -1.55
CA ALA A 42 -15.90 -6.99 -1.33
C ALA A 42 -16.79 -6.23 -0.34
N ASN A 43 -18.10 -6.53 -0.32
CA ASN A 43 -19.03 -5.99 0.65
C ASN A 43 -18.57 -6.28 2.09
N THR A 44 -18.35 -5.24 2.89
CA THR A 44 -17.89 -5.37 4.29
C THR A 44 -18.82 -6.19 5.16
N PHE A 45 -20.13 -6.11 4.93
CA PHE A 45 -21.14 -6.81 5.74
C PHE A 45 -21.34 -8.28 5.34
N ASP A 46 -20.85 -8.68 4.16
CA ASP A 46 -20.90 -10.08 3.73
C ASP A 46 -19.59 -10.81 4.09
N VAL A 47 -19.63 -11.58 5.18
CA VAL A 47 -18.48 -12.37 5.67
C VAL A 47 -17.97 -13.34 4.61
N LYS A 48 -18.86 -13.93 3.79
CA LYS A 48 -18.46 -14.86 2.74
C LYS A 48 -17.73 -14.11 1.64
N ALA A 49 -18.24 -12.96 1.21
CA ALA A 49 -17.57 -12.11 0.22
C ALA A 49 -16.19 -11.64 0.72
N VAL A 50 -16.09 -11.21 1.97
CA VAL A 50 -14.80 -10.86 2.59
C VAL A 50 -13.84 -12.06 2.62
N ALA A 51 -14.31 -13.26 2.96
CA ALA A 51 -13.48 -14.47 2.93
C ALA A 51 -12.92 -14.77 1.53
N ARG A 52 -13.68 -14.45 0.47
CA ARG A 52 -13.20 -14.59 -0.92
C ARG A 52 -12.00 -13.71 -1.24
N ILE A 53 -11.87 -12.52 -0.62
CA ILE A 53 -10.66 -11.69 -0.74
C ILE A 53 -9.42 -12.47 -0.27
N PHE A 54 -9.53 -13.13 0.89
CA PHE A 54 -8.43 -13.88 1.46
C PHE A 54 -8.05 -15.07 0.57
N HIS A 55 -9.05 -15.79 0.08
CA HIS A 55 -8.85 -16.90 -0.84
C HIS A 55 -8.21 -16.46 -2.16
N ALA A 56 -8.76 -15.45 -2.84
CA ALA A 56 -8.24 -14.98 -4.12
C ALA A 56 -6.76 -14.55 -4.05
N LYS A 57 -6.38 -13.91 -2.94
CA LYS A 57 -5.02 -13.39 -2.73
C LYS A 57 -4.04 -14.39 -2.10
N ASN A 58 -4.47 -15.58 -1.70
CA ASN A 58 -3.71 -16.45 -0.78
C ASN A 58 -3.24 -15.68 0.48
N ARG A 59 -4.12 -14.85 1.04
CA ARG A 59 -3.81 -13.97 2.19
C ARG A 59 -4.13 -14.67 3.51
N PRO A 60 -3.25 -14.61 4.53
CA PRO A 60 -3.57 -15.07 5.87
C PRO A 60 -4.80 -14.36 6.45
N TYR A 61 -5.74 -15.13 7.01
CA TYR A 61 -7.00 -14.60 7.60
C TYR A 61 -6.78 -13.65 8.78
N ASP A 62 -5.62 -13.71 9.44
CA ASP A 62 -5.26 -12.83 10.54
C ASP A 62 -4.71 -11.46 10.09
N ASN A 63 -4.55 -11.22 8.78
CA ASN A 63 -4.09 -9.95 8.23
C ASN A 63 -5.29 -9.08 7.82
N PRO A 64 -5.69 -8.08 8.63
CA PRO A 64 -6.95 -7.36 8.45
C PRO A 64 -7.03 -6.62 7.11
N THR A 65 -8.26 -6.35 6.66
CA THR A 65 -8.57 -5.47 5.52
C THR A 65 -8.91 -4.06 6.00
N ILE A 66 -8.81 -3.07 5.11
CA ILE A 66 -9.29 -1.69 5.34
C ILE A 66 -10.69 -1.58 4.77
N VAL A 67 -11.62 -1.03 5.54
CA VAL A 67 -12.98 -0.73 5.09
C VAL A 67 -12.97 0.67 4.48
N HIS A 68 -13.40 0.75 3.23
CA HIS A 68 -13.50 1.99 2.48
C HIS A 68 -14.94 2.52 2.51
N ILE A 69 -15.08 3.82 2.76
CA ILE A 69 -16.35 4.53 2.86
C ILE A 69 -16.39 5.69 1.86
N SER A 70 -17.58 6.13 1.47
CA SER A 70 -17.80 7.27 0.57
C SER A 70 -18.26 8.54 1.29
N GLU A 71 -18.53 8.47 2.60
CA GLU A 71 -18.99 9.58 3.42
C GLU A 71 -18.31 9.53 4.79
N ARG A 72 -17.90 10.69 5.33
CA ARG A 72 -17.20 10.76 6.63
C ARG A 72 -18.07 10.31 7.80
N SER A 73 -19.37 10.61 7.74
CA SER A 73 -20.39 10.24 8.74
C SER A 73 -20.45 8.73 9.02
N ALA A 74 -20.13 7.88 8.03
CA ALA A 74 -20.13 6.43 8.18
C ALA A 74 -19.15 5.92 9.24
N VAL A 75 -18.18 6.73 9.69
CA VAL A 75 -17.32 6.39 10.84
C VAL A 75 -18.13 6.12 12.10
N TYR A 76 -19.13 6.97 12.37
CA TYR A 76 -19.93 6.87 13.60
C TYR A 76 -20.91 5.68 13.57
N GLU A 77 -21.20 5.15 12.39
CA GLU A 77 -21.93 3.89 12.24
C GLU A 77 -21.00 2.69 12.47
N LEU A 78 -19.82 2.69 11.84
CA LEU A 78 -18.95 1.51 11.78
C LEU A 78 -18.01 1.36 12.98
N ALA A 79 -17.81 2.42 13.75
CA ALA A 79 -16.95 2.46 14.93
C ALA A 79 -17.72 2.91 16.19
N ARG A 80 -17.15 2.60 17.36
CA ARG A 80 -17.66 3.03 18.68
C ARG A 80 -16.56 3.75 19.45
N ASN A 81 -16.93 4.54 20.44
CA ASN A 81 -15.98 5.33 21.25
C ASN A 81 -15.02 6.15 20.36
N VAL A 82 -15.57 6.80 19.32
CA VAL A 82 -14.80 7.55 18.33
C VAL A 82 -14.19 8.78 19.01
N PRO A 83 -12.85 8.93 19.05
CA PRO A 83 -12.22 10.09 19.67
C PRO A 83 -12.52 11.39 18.92
N ASP A 84 -12.58 12.52 19.63
CA ASP A 84 -12.87 13.84 19.04
C ASP A 84 -11.88 14.22 17.91
N ALA A 85 -10.62 13.81 18.05
CA ALA A 85 -9.57 14.03 17.05
C ALA A 85 -9.91 13.46 15.67
N VAL A 86 -10.85 12.51 15.56
CA VAL A 86 -11.30 11.95 14.28
C VAL A 86 -11.96 13.00 13.39
N GLU A 87 -12.74 13.93 13.94
CA GLU A 87 -13.39 14.95 13.11
C GLU A 87 -12.34 15.85 12.44
N GLU A 88 -11.36 16.33 13.20
CA GLU A 88 -10.29 17.17 12.67
C GLU A 88 -9.42 16.41 11.66
N LEU A 89 -8.96 15.19 11.99
CA LEU A 89 -8.16 14.35 11.10
C LEU A 89 -8.88 14.06 9.77
N THR A 90 -10.18 13.72 9.83
CA THR A 90 -10.95 13.40 8.62
C THR A 90 -11.31 14.66 7.84
N SER A 91 -11.54 15.80 8.49
CA SER A 91 -11.76 17.08 7.79
C SER A 91 -10.54 17.51 6.98
N ARG A 92 -9.33 17.19 7.48
CA ARG A 92 -8.06 17.58 6.86
C ARG A 92 -7.57 16.59 5.81
N PHE A 93 -7.69 15.29 6.08
CA PHE A 93 -7.05 14.26 5.28
C PHE A 93 -8.01 13.35 4.51
N TRP A 94 -9.34 13.50 4.70
CA TRP A 94 -10.34 12.75 3.92
C TRP A 94 -11.15 13.65 2.97
N PRO A 95 -11.42 13.19 1.75
CA PRO A 95 -10.88 11.98 1.10
C PRO A 95 -9.35 11.99 0.99
N GLY A 96 -8.68 10.87 1.25
CA GLY A 96 -7.22 10.80 1.15
C GLY A 96 -6.52 9.61 1.81
N PRO A 97 -5.17 9.67 1.86
CA PRO A 97 -4.33 8.52 2.18
C PRO A 97 -4.12 8.30 3.69
N LEU A 98 -5.11 8.66 4.51
CA LEU A 98 -5.13 8.36 5.94
C LEU A 98 -6.12 7.23 6.24
N THR A 99 -5.70 6.27 7.04
CA THR A 99 -6.53 5.17 7.56
C THR A 99 -6.53 5.23 9.07
N LEU A 100 -7.72 5.20 9.66
CA LEU A 100 -7.90 5.26 11.11
C LEU A 100 -8.21 3.85 11.63
N LEU A 101 -7.43 3.37 12.59
CA LEU A 101 -7.76 2.19 13.38
C LEU A 101 -8.55 2.64 14.62
N LEU A 102 -9.78 2.16 14.73
CA LEU A 102 -10.75 2.54 15.76
C LEU A 102 -11.34 1.28 16.41
N LYS A 103 -12.07 1.46 17.52
CA LYS A 103 -12.90 0.38 18.08
C LYS A 103 -14.11 0.14 17.18
N LYS A 104 -14.36 -1.12 16.85
CA LYS A 104 -15.42 -1.52 15.93
C LYS A 104 -16.79 -1.44 16.60
N ALA A 105 -17.82 -1.00 15.86
CA ALA A 105 -19.21 -1.13 16.32
C ALA A 105 -19.63 -2.62 16.44
N ALA A 106 -20.56 -2.92 17.34
CA ALA A 106 -20.93 -4.30 17.65
C ALA A 106 -21.52 -5.05 16.43
N HIS A 107 -22.31 -4.36 15.61
CA HIS A 107 -23.02 -4.95 14.48
C HIS A 107 -22.12 -5.26 13.25
N VAL A 108 -20.92 -4.67 13.17
CA VAL A 108 -20.03 -4.89 12.01
C VAL A 108 -19.44 -6.30 12.07
N PRO A 109 -19.66 -7.16 11.07
CA PRO A 109 -19.17 -8.52 11.07
C PRO A 109 -17.67 -8.55 10.75
N ARG A 110 -16.90 -9.34 11.49
CA ARG A 110 -15.46 -9.56 11.23
C ARG A 110 -15.13 -11.05 11.38
N PRO A 111 -14.24 -11.61 10.53
CA PRO A 111 -13.80 -13.01 10.62
C PRO A 111 -13.05 -13.38 11.92
N ARG A 112 -12.72 -12.41 12.77
CA ARG A 112 -11.95 -12.58 14.01
C ARG A 112 -12.54 -11.71 15.11
N SER A 113 -12.35 -12.11 16.37
CA SER A 113 -12.63 -11.36 17.62
C SER A 113 -11.90 -10.01 17.76
N ALA A 114 -11.37 -9.45 16.68
CA ALA A 114 -10.75 -8.14 16.69
C ALA A 114 -11.84 -7.09 16.95
N ASP A 115 -11.77 -6.47 18.12
CA ASP A 115 -12.59 -5.33 18.55
C ASP A 115 -12.24 -4.03 17.78
N GLU A 116 -11.53 -4.16 16.66
CA GLU A 116 -10.92 -3.06 15.93
C GLU A 116 -11.34 -3.07 14.46
N ILE A 117 -11.45 -1.86 13.89
CA ILE A 117 -11.76 -1.64 12.49
C ILE A 117 -10.83 -0.56 11.93
N THR A 118 -10.35 -0.77 10.70
CA THR A 118 -9.64 0.24 9.94
C THR A 118 -10.57 0.87 8.91
N LEU A 119 -10.71 2.19 8.96
CA LEU A 119 -11.59 2.99 8.09
C LEU A 119 -10.77 3.96 7.24
N ARG A 120 -11.19 4.17 5.99
CA ARG A 120 -10.62 5.16 5.06
C ARG A 120 -11.65 5.65 4.06
N MET A 121 -11.64 6.95 3.79
CA MET A 121 -12.33 7.52 2.62
C MET A 121 -11.30 7.81 1.52
N PRO A 122 -11.24 7.03 0.42
CA PRO A 122 -10.20 7.17 -0.60
C PRO A 122 -10.40 8.44 -1.44
N ASN A 123 -9.33 9.16 -1.78
CA ASN A 123 -9.40 10.31 -2.68
C ASN A 123 -9.35 9.88 -4.15
N ASN A 124 -10.40 9.21 -4.62
CA ASN A 124 -10.46 8.76 -6.01
C ASN A 124 -11.92 8.66 -6.48
N ASN A 125 -12.27 9.34 -7.57
CA ASN A 125 -13.66 9.43 -8.03
C ASN A 125 -14.23 8.07 -8.43
N VAL A 126 -13.42 7.17 -9.00
CA VAL A 126 -13.85 5.79 -9.32
C VAL A 126 -14.16 5.01 -8.04
N ALA A 127 -13.28 5.07 -7.04
CA ALA A 127 -13.48 4.39 -5.76
C ALA A 127 -14.71 4.93 -5.01
N LEU A 128 -14.85 6.25 -4.90
CA LEU A 128 -15.98 6.88 -4.23
C LEU A 128 -17.30 6.55 -4.93
N ALA A 129 -17.33 6.61 -6.26
CA ALA A 129 -18.51 6.24 -7.04
C ALA A 129 -18.86 4.75 -6.86
N LEU A 130 -17.86 3.85 -6.85
CA LEU A 130 -18.10 2.43 -6.59
C LEU A 130 -18.71 2.19 -5.21
N ILE A 131 -18.16 2.80 -4.16
CA ILE A 131 -18.64 2.62 -2.78
C ILE A 131 -20.07 3.17 -2.65
N SER A 132 -20.30 4.39 -3.15
CA SER A 132 -21.62 5.03 -3.13
C SER A 132 -22.67 4.23 -3.89
N GLU A 133 -22.40 3.84 -5.14
CA GLU A 133 -23.33 3.04 -5.95
C GLU A 133 -23.49 1.61 -5.43
N SER A 134 -22.55 1.09 -4.63
CA SER A 134 -22.68 -0.21 -3.96
C SER A 134 -23.63 -0.16 -2.76
N ILE A 135 -23.84 1.03 -2.17
CA ILE A 135 -24.70 1.26 -1.00
C ILE A 135 -24.22 0.44 0.23
N VAL A 136 -22.93 0.08 0.24
CA VAL A 136 -22.29 -0.63 1.35
C VAL A 136 -20.81 -0.22 1.43
N PRO A 137 -20.21 -0.19 2.63
CA PRO A 137 -18.77 -0.08 2.78
C PRO A 137 -18.05 -1.24 2.11
N ILE A 138 -16.84 -0.97 1.60
CA ILE A 138 -16.06 -1.96 0.85
C ILE A 138 -14.77 -2.32 1.59
N SER A 139 -14.68 -3.56 2.04
CA SER A 139 -13.46 -4.14 2.60
C SER A 139 -12.47 -4.38 1.45
N ALA A 140 -11.31 -3.72 1.47
CA ALA A 140 -10.30 -3.88 0.44
C ALA A 140 -8.86 -3.79 0.99
N PRO A 141 -8.05 -4.86 0.89
CA PRO A 141 -6.59 -4.76 0.88
C PRO A 141 -6.10 -4.41 -0.54
N SER A 142 -4.79 -4.25 -0.72
CA SER A 142 -4.17 -4.11 -2.05
C SER A 142 -4.54 -5.26 -3.00
N ALA A 143 -4.62 -5.04 -4.31
CA ALA A 143 -5.12 -6.02 -5.29
C ALA A 143 -4.05 -6.93 -5.92
N ASN A 144 -3.11 -7.44 -5.11
CA ASN A 144 -2.03 -8.35 -5.54
C ASN A 144 -2.11 -9.74 -4.88
N ILE A 145 -1.35 -10.72 -5.35
CA ILE A 145 -1.12 -11.95 -4.55
C ILE A 145 -0.36 -11.59 -3.27
N SER A 146 -0.77 -12.17 -2.14
CA SER A 146 -0.21 -11.87 -0.82
C SER A 146 1.30 -12.13 -0.80
N GLY A 147 2.05 -11.17 -0.24
CA GLY A 147 3.51 -11.18 -0.20
C GLY A 147 4.18 -10.39 -1.34
N GLY A 148 3.53 -10.32 -2.51
CA GLY A 148 4.05 -9.60 -3.67
C GLY A 148 4.03 -8.08 -3.54
N VAL A 149 4.60 -7.41 -4.54
CA VAL A 149 4.58 -5.95 -4.71
C VAL A 149 3.15 -5.45 -4.88
N SER A 150 2.76 -4.33 -4.28
CA SER A 150 1.41 -3.80 -4.44
C SER A 150 1.15 -3.30 -5.88
N PRO A 151 -0.10 -3.32 -6.36
CA PRO A 151 -0.42 -2.92 -7.73
C PRO A 151 -0.76 -1.43 -7.82
N THR A 152 -0.05 -0.71 -8.67
CA THR A 152 -0.32 0.71 -9.00
C THR A 152 -1.01 0.91 -10.35
N THR A 153 -1.31 -0.16 -11.09
CA THR A 153 -2.00 -0.14 -12.39
C THR A 153 -2.97 -1.32 -12.49
N ALA A 154 -3.99 -1.21 -13.36
CA ALA A 154 -4.89 -2.33 -13.65
C ALA A 154 -4.15 -3.54 -14.24
N GLN A 155 -3.08 -3.30 -15.00
CA GLN A 155 -2.25 -4.37 -15.56
C GLN A 155 -1.55 -5.19 -14.46
N HIS A 156 -1.08 -4.54 -13.39
CA HIS A 156 -0.54 -5.25 -12.22
C HIS A 156 -1.60 -6.16 -11.58
N VAL A 157 -2.84 -5.66 -11.45
CA VAL A 157 -3.96 -6.45 -10.92
C VAL A 157 -4.27 -7.64 -11.83
N TYR A 158 -4.32 -7.42 -13.14
CA TYR A 158 -4.62 -8.47 -14.11
C TYR A 158 -3.59 -9.61 -14.05
N LYS A 159 -2.30 -9.28 -14.03
CA LYS A 159 -1.21 -10.26 -13.92
C LYS A 159 -1.34 -11.13 -12.66
N ASP A 160 -1.77 -10.53 -11.55
CA ASP A 160 -1.83 -11.20 -10.26
C ASP A 160 -3.15 -11.99 -10.04
N LEU A 161 -4.29 -11.45 -10.50
CA LEU A 161 -5.62 -11.88 -10.06
C LEU A 161 -6.59 -12.26 -11.19
N ALA A 162 -6.20 -12.18 -12.46
CA ALA A 162 -7.06 -12.65 -13.55
C ALA A 162 -7.48 -14.10 -13.36
N GLY A 163 -8.77 -14.38 -13.58
CA GLY A 163 -9.39 -15.67 -13.33
C GLY A 163 -9.82 -15.92 -11.88
N ARG A 164 -9.43 -15.07 -10.93
CA ARG A 164 -9.76 -15.19 -9.50
C ARG A 164 -10.84 -14.21 -9.02
N ILE A 165 -11.08 -13.15 -9.79
CA ILE A 165 -11.98 -12.04 -9.45
C ILE A 165 -12.90 -11.72 -10.63
N GLU A 166 -14.06 -11.13 -10.37
CA GLU A 166 -15.06 -10.84 -11.39
C GLU A 166 -14.71 -9.62 -12.25
N ILE A 167 -14.33 -8.51 -11.63
CA ILE A 167 -14.13 -7.23 -12.33
C ILE A 167 -12.81 -6.56 -11.93
N ILE A 168 -12.16 -5.93 -12.91
CA ILE A 168 -11.14 -4.90 -12.72
C ILE A 168 -11.69 -3.59 -13.32
N LEU A 169 -11.88 -2.58 -12.49
CA LEU A 169 -12.09 -1.20 -12.95
C LEU A 169 -10.72 -0.61 -13.30
N ASP A 170 -10.48 -0.33 -14.57
CA ASP A 170 -9.22 0.28 -15.01
C ASP A 170 -9.39 1.79 -15.09
N GLY A 171 -8.86 2.49 -14.09
CA GLY A 171 -8.79 3.95 -14.03
C GLY A 171 -7.38 4.51 -14.25
N GLY A 172 -6.49 3.72 -14.87
CA GLY A 172 -5.11 4.13 -15.10
C GLY A 172 -4.20 4.03 -13.86
N PRO A 173 -2.98 4.58 -13.93
CA PRO A 173 -2.00 4.53 -12.84
C PRO A 173 -2.43 5.34 -11.60
N THR A 174 -2.04 4.87 -10.42
CA THR A 174 -2.26 5.59 -9.15
C THR A 174 -1.31 6.78 -8.97
N ASP A 175 -1.75 7.81 -8.23
CA ASP A 175 -0.99 9.06 -8.10
C ASP A 175 0.11 9.03 -7.03
N VAL A 176 -0.11 8.37 -5.89
CA VAL A 176 0.81 8.34 -4.73
C VAL A 176 1.79 7.17 -4.77
N GLY A 177 1.34 5.98 -5.22
CA GLY A 177 2.18 4.80 -5.42
C GLY A 177 2.64 4.04 -4.17
N VAL A 178 2.33 4.53 -2.96
CA VAL A 178 2.45 3.78 -1.70
C VAL A 178 1.12 3.76 -0.96
N GLU A 179 0.90 2.77 -0.10
CA GLU A 179 -0.36 2.65 0.64
C GLU A 179 -0.56 3.78 1.66
N SER A 180 -1.81 3.93 2.12
CA SER A 180 -2.21 4.86 3.16
C SER A 180 -1.44 4.69 4.47
N THR A 181 -1.27 5.81 5.16
CA THR A 181 -0.83 5.85 6.57
C THR A 181 -1.90 5.21 7.44
N VAL A 182 -1.52 4.33 8.35
CA VAL A 182 -2.45 3.72 9.32
C VAL A 182 -2.13 4.25 10.70
N LEU A 183 -3.07 4.99 11.28
CA LEU A 183 -2.98 5.59 12.61
C LEU A 183 -3.87 4.84 13.59
N ASP A 184 -3.27 4.31 14.65
CA ASP A 184 -3.96 3.76 15.83
C ASP A 184 -4.47 4.88 16.72
N LEU A 185 -5.79 4.96 16.86
CA LEU A 185 -6.49 5.87 17.76
C LEU A 185 -7.21 5.11 18.90
N THR A 186 -6.91 3.82 19.08
CA THR A 186 -7.45 3.01 20.18
C THR A 186 -6.56 3.01 21.42
N SER A 187 -5.32 3.48 21.28
CA SER A 187 -4.32 3.63 22.33
C SER A 187 -4.34 5.07 22.89
N LEU A 188 -3.82 5.26 24.10
CA LEU A 188 -3.75 6.59 24.74
C LEU A 188 -2.97 7.61 23.89
N ILE A 189 -1.86 7.19 23.29
CA ILE A 189 -1.05 8.01 22.41
C ILE A 189 -1.27 7.54 20.97
N PRO A 190 -1.73 8.42 20.05
CA PRO A 190 -1.88 8.09 18.64
C PRO A 190 -0.60 7.49 18.06
N THR A 191 -0.70 6.34 17.40
CA THR A 191 0.47 5.58 16.96
C THR A 191 0.40 5.20 15.49
N ILE A 192 1.39 5.59 14.70
CA ILE A 192 1.53 5.15 13.30
C ILE A 192 1.92 3.69 13.27
N LEU A 193 1.01 2.84 12.82
CA LEU A 193 1.22 1.39 12.60
C LEU A 193 1.82 1.10 11.23
N ARG A 194 1.55 1.97 10.25
CA ARG A 194 2.14 1.90 8.91
C ARG A 194 2.31 3.31 8.36
N PRO A 195 3.52 3.72 7.93
CA PRO A 195 3.73 5.01 7.29
C PRO A 195 3.25 4.96 5.83
N GLY A 196 2.73 6.08 5.34
CA GLY A 196 2.13 6.21 4.01
C GLY A 196 2.05 7.66 3.55
N GLY A 197 1.02 8.00 2.78
CA GLY A 197 0.87 9.31 2.15
C GLY A 197 0.63 10.50 3.09
N VAL A 198 0.15 10.28 4.32
CA VAL A 198 0.09 11.32 5.38
C VAL A 198 1.28 11.12 6.32
N THR A 199 2.08 12.16 6.52
CA THR A 199 3.38 12.05 7.19
C THR A 199 3.25 12.09 8.72
N LEU A 200 4.33 11.77 9.43
CA LEU A 200 4.37 11.92 10.89
C LEU A 200 4.25 13.39 11.28
N GLU A 201 4.89 14.25 10.50
CA GLU A 201 4.90 15.69 10.66
C GLU A 201 3.49 16.27 10.52
N ASP A 202 2.75 15.89 9.46
CA ASP A 202 1.35 16.29 9.25
C ASP A 202 0.46 15.89 10.43
N LEU A 203 0.67 14.70 11.00
CA LEU A 203 -0.13 14.20 12.11
C LEU A 203 0.20 14.90 13.43
N LYS A 204 1.47 15.26 13.66
CA LYS A 204 1.89 16.00 14.84
C LYS A 204 1.37 17.44 14.84
N GLU A 205 1.16 18.05 13.68
CA GLU A 205 0.57 19.38 13.58
C GLU A 205 -0.83 19.44 14.22
N ILE A 206 -1.61 18.36 14.08
CA ILE A 206 -2.98 18.26 14.62
C ILE A 206 -2.98 17.68 16.04
N LEU A 207 -2.23 16.59 16.26
CA LEU A 207 -2.36 15.79 17.49
C LEU A 207 -1.33 16.16 18.58
N GLY A 208 -0.33 16.98 18.24
CA GLY A 208 0.83 17.27 19.08
C GLY A 208 1.77 16.07 19.22
N GLU A 209 1.36 15.06 19.98
CA GLU A 209 2.14 13.85 20.20
C GLU A 209 1.65 12.67 19.34
N VAL A 210 2.56 12.12 18.54
CA VAL A 210 2.31 10.93 17.72
C VAL A 210 3.53 10.03 17.77
N GLN A 211 3.30 8.74 18.06
CA GLN A 211 4.34 7.71 18.07
C GLN A 211 4.44 6.98 16.73
N VAL A 212 5.61 6.40 16.45
CA VAL A 212 5.80 5.49 15.33
C VAL A 212 6.11 4.11 15.88
N HIS A 213 5.24 3.15 15.58
CA HIS A 213 5.41 1.77 16.03
C HIS A 213 6.75 1.19 15.52
N PRO A 214 7.49 0.37 16.28
CA PRO A 214 8.75 -0.22 15.81
C PRO A 214 8.63 -0.97 14.47
N ALA A 215 7.53 -1.69 14.25
CA ALA A 215 7.23 -2.37 12.98
C ALA A 215 6.98 -1.40 11.78
N ALA A 216 6.64 -0.14 12.07
CA ALA A 216 6.50 0.93 11.09
C ALA A 216 7.85 1.56 10.70
N LYS A 217 8.86 1.52 11.58
CA LYS A 217 10.24 1.93 11.23
C LYS A 217 10.94 0.90 10.35
N ALA A 218 10.61 -0.39 10.55
CA ALA A 218 11.14 -1.53 9.81
C ALA A 218 12.68 -1.66 9.83
N GLU A 219 13.34 -1.18 10.89
CA GLU A 219 14.81 -1.28 11.04
C GLU A 219 15.28 -2.71 11.32
N LYS A 220 14.41 -3.56 11.86
CA LYS A 220 14.62 -4.97 12.12
C LYS A 220 13.29 -5.72 12.09
N LYS A 221 13.35 -7.05 11.93
CA LYS A 221 12.18 -7.91 12.08
C LYS A 221 11.69 -7.85 13.53
N VAL A 222 10.41 -7.57 13.72
CA VAL A 222 9.76 -7.57 15.04
C VAL A 222 8.58 -8.53 14.95
N GLU A 223 8.47 -9.45 15.91
CA GLU A 223 7.28 -10.29 16.04
C GLU A 223 6.15 -9.45 16.64
N VAL A 224 5.08 -9.28 15.86
CA VAL A 224 3.94 -8.43 16.23
C VAL A 224 2.65 -9.08 15.77
N GLU A 225 1.57 -8.81 16.51
CA GLU A 225 0.23 -9.09 16.03
C GLU A 225 -0.12 -8.17 14.84
N ALA A 226 -0.83 -8.72 13.85
CA ALA A 226 -1.24 -7.97 12.67
C ALA A 226 -2.50 -7.12 12.96
N ARG A 227 -2.38 -6.08 13.80
CA ARG A 227 -3.49 -5.14 14.09
C ARG A 227 -3.89 -4.30 12.87
N ALA A 228 -2.94 -4.03 11.99
CA ALA A 228 -3.14 -3.33 10.72
C ALA A 228 -2.46 -4.06 9.54
N PRO A 229 -2.93 -3.85 8.30
CA PRO A 229 -2.28 -4.41 7.12
C PRO A 229 -0.82 -3.96 7.01
N GLY A 230 0.06 -4.90 6.66
CA GLY A 230 1.47 -4.60 6.39
C GLY A 230 2.39 -4.61 7.61
N MET A 231 1.95 -5.09 8.79
CA MET A 231 2.79 -5.14 10.01
C MET A 231 3.63 -6.42 10.15
N LYS A 232 3.03 -7.61 9.94
CA LYS A 232 3.61 -8.91 10.36
C LYS A 232 4.33 -9.68 9.24
N TYR A 233 3.75 -9.73 8.05
CA TYR A 233 4.17 -10.64 6.99
C TYR A 233 5.22 -10.01 6.07
N LYS A 234 6.02 -10.85 5.38
CA LYS A 234 6.81 -10.39 4.23
C LYS A 234 5.83 -9.76 3.24
N HIS A 235 6.09 -8.51 2.90
CA HIS A 235 5.23 -7.69 2.06
C HIS A 235 6.11 -6.90 1.11
N TYR A 236 5.59 -6.60 -0.07
CA TYR A 236 6.24 -5.79 -1.10
C TYR A 236 7.44 -6.48 -1.75
N ALA A 237 7.57 -7.80 -1.60
CA ALA A 237 8.72 -8.52 -2.11
C ALA A 237 8.56 -8.77 -3.62
N PRO A 238 9.47 -8.28 -4.47
CA PRO A 238 9.62 -8.79 -5.82
C PRO A 238 10.10 -10.25 -5.78
N LYS A 239 10.15 -10.90 -6.95
CA LYS A 239 10.74 -12.24 -7.10
C LYS A 239 12.25 -12.20 -6.88
N ALA A 240 12.90 -11.14 -7.36
CA ALA A 240 14.32 -10.89 -7.14
C ALA A 240 14.64 -10.68 -5.65
N GLU A 241 15.85 -11.06 -5.24
CA GLU A 241 16.38 -10.62 -3.95
C GLU A 241 16.53 -9.09 -3.95
N VAL A 242 16.25 -8.43 -2.83
CA VAL A 242 16.48 -6.98 -2.70
C VAL A 242 17.53 -6.73 -1.64
N ILE A 243 18.59 -6.01 -1.99
CA ILE A 243 19.62 -5.51 -1.08
C ILE A 243 19.42 -3.99 -0.97
N LEU A 244 19.15 -3.49 0.23
CA LEU A 244 19.00 -2.06 0.49
C LEU A 244 20.30 -1.48 1.02
N VAL A 245 20.80 -0.41 0.39
CA VAL A 245 22.00 0.31 0.85
C VAL A 245 21.60 1.66 1.45
N GLU A 246 21.89 1.87 2.73
CA GLU A 246 21.59 3.11 3.47
C GLU A 246 22.89 3.80 3.88
N GLY A 247 22.97 5.12 3.71
CA GLY A 247 24.16 5.88 4.08
C GLY A 247 24.17 7.27 3.44
N ASP A 248 25.29 7.97 3.55
CA ASP A 248 25.50 9.18 2.74
C ASP A 248 25.62 8.81 1.25
N ILE A 249 25.40 9.80 0.37
CA ILE A 249 25.31 9.58 -1.07
C ILE A 249 26.60 8.96 -1.64
N GLU A 250 27.76 9.44 -1.19
CA GLU A 250 29.04 9.01 -1.76
C GLU A 250 29.35 7.57 -1.36
N SER A 251 29.20 7.25 -0.07
CA SER A 251 29.40 5.91 0.47
C SER A 251 28.40 4.91 -0.11
N MET A 252 27.14 5.31 -0.24
CA MET A 252 26.09 4.50 -0.86
C MET A 252 26.43 4.17 -2.32
N VAL A 253 26.80 5.17 -3.14
CA VAL A 253 27.17 4.94 -4.55
C VAL A 253 28.36 3.97 -4.65
N LYS A 254 29.39 4.15 -3.82
CA LYS A 254 30.55 3.24 -3.77
C LYS A 254 30.10 1.81 -3.44
N LYS A 255 29.24 1.64 -2.44
CA LYS A 255 28.79 0.32 -2.01
C LYS A 255 27.86 -0.34 -3.01
N VAL A 256 26.94 0.41 -3.65
CA VAL A 256 26.08 -0.10 -4.72
C VAL A 256 26.92 -0.60 -5.89
N ARG A 257 27.95 0.14 -6.31
CA ARG A 257 28.90 -0.31 -7.35
C ARG A 257 29.59 -1.62 -6.97
N ALA A 258 30.16 -1.67 -5.77
CA ALA A 258 30.86 -2.86 -5.28
C ALA A 258 29.93 -4.10 -5.23
N LEU A 259 28.71 -3.94 -4.72
CA LEU A 259 27.71 -5.03 -4.70
C LEU A 259 27.27 -5.43 -6.11
N THR A 260 27.18 -4.48 -7.04
CA THR A 260 26.84 -4.76 -8.44
C THR A 260 27.93 -5.60 -9.10
N ASP A 261 29.21 -5.23 -8.90
CA ASP A 261 30.36 -5.98 -9.39
C ASP A 261 30.38 -7.39 -8.81
N GLU A 262 30.28 -7.52 -7.48
CA GLU A 262 30.31 -8.80 -6.78
C GLU A 262 29.21 -9.77 -7.27
N ASN A 263 27.98 -9.29 -7.44
CA ASN A 263 26.88 -10.14 -7.89
C ASN A 263 26.97 -10.46 -9.39
N THR A 264 27.49 -9.54 -10.19
CA THR A 264 27.75 -9.81 -11.63
C THR A 264 28.83 -10.87 -11.80
N GLU A 265 29.89 -10.83 -10.98
CA GLU A 265 30.95 -11.85 -10.97
C GLU A 265 30.45 -13.24 -10.55
N LYS A 266 29.39 -13.30 -9.73
CA LYS A 266 28.66 -14.54 -9.40
C LYS A 266 27.76 -15.03 -10.54
N GLY A 267 27.69 -14.32 -11.67
CA GLY A 267 26.84 -14.66 -12.81
C GLY A 267 25.37 -14.28 -12.65
N LEU A 268 25.02 -13.47 -11.64
CA LEU A 268 23.65 -13.03 -11.40
C LEU A 268 23.28 -11.84 -12.29
N LYS A 269 22.04 -11.79 -12.77
CA LYS A 269 21.47 -10.61 -13.43
C LYS A 269 21.13 -9.56 -12.39
N VAL A 270 21.93 -8.50 -12.32
CA VAL A 270 21.76 -7.42 -11.33
C VAL A 270 20.87 -6.29 -11.86
N GLY A 271 19.90 -5.87 -11.06
CA GLY A 271 19.17 -4.61 -11.20
C GLY A 271 19.67 -3.58 -10.19
N VAL A 272 19.75 -2.31 -10.61
CA VAL A 272 20.12 -1.19 -9.74
C VAL A 272 18.97 -0.19 -9.72
N MET A 273 18.33 -0.04 -8.56
CA MET A 273 17.29 0.96 -8.33
C MET A 273 17.94 2.22 -7.78
N ALA A 274 18.05 3.24 -8.65
CA ALA A 274 18.76 4.47 -8.35
C ALA A 274 17.82 5.68 -8.41
N THR A 275 18.21 6.73 -7.69
CA THR A 275 17.62 8.06 -7.86
C THR A 275 18.22 8.77 -9.07
N ALA A 276 17.50 9.76 -9.62
CA ALA A 276 17.90 10.47 -10.84
C ALA A 276 19.28 11.12 -10.70
N GLU A 277 19.61 11.56 -9.49
CA GLU A 277 20.85 12.25 -9.15
C GLU A 277 22.09 11.35 -9.22
N THR A 278 21.93 10.04 -9.04
CA THR A 278 23.05 9.09 -8.94
C THR A 278 23.03 8.03 -10.04
N ALA A 279 21.93 7.85 -10.77
CA ALA A 279 21.80 6.81 -11.80
C ALA A 279 22.94 6.81 -12.83
N HIS A 280 23.40 7.99 -13.25
CA HIS A 280 24.50 8.14 -14.21
C HIS A 280 25.86 7.62 -13.70
N LEU A 281 26.00 7.44 -12.39
CA LEU A 281 27.19 6.92 -11.72
C LEU A 281 27.26 5.38 -11.78
N TYR A 282 26.19 4.68 -12.11
CA TYR A 282 26.20 3.23 -12.29
C TYR A 282 26.42 2.89 -13.78
N LYS A 283 27.30 1.92 -14.04
CA LYS A 283 27.69 1.52 -15.42
C LYS A 283 27.44 0.04 -15.72
N LYS A 284 27.02 -0.73 -14.72
CA LYS A 284 26.75 -2.17 -14.82
C LYS A 284 25.38 -2.47 -14.23
N GLY A 285 24.81 -3.60 -14.66
CA GLY A 285 23.46 -4.01 -14.30
C GLY A 285 22.38 -3.27 -15.07
N THR A 286 21.14 -3.68 -14.82
CA THR A 286 19.94 -3.03 -15.33
C THR A 286 19.62 -1.84 -14.44
N ILE A 287 19.87 -0.61 -14.90
CA ILE A 287 19.68 0.59 -14.08
C ILE A 287 18.27 1.13 -14.31
N LYS A 288 17.50 1.32 -13.24
CA LYS A 288 16.20 2.00 -13.29
C LYS A 288 16.19 3.20 -12.35
N VAL A 289 15.74 4.33 -12.90
CA VAL A 289 15.52 5.56 -12.14
C VAL A 289 14.15 5.46 -11.47
N VAL A 290 14.11 5.36 -10.14
CA VAL A 290 12.85 5.32 -9.38
C VAL A 290 12.25 6.71 -9.18
N GLY A 291 13.05 7.76 -9.22
CA GLY A 291 12.59 9.14 -9.01
C GLY A 291 13.73 10.03 -8.59
N SER A 292 13.41 11.26 -8.16
CA SER A 292 14.39 12.21 -7.67
C SER A 292 14.48 12.15 -6.14
N ARG A 293 15.70 12.11 -5.58
CA ARG A 293 15.88 12.26 -4.13
C ARG A 293 15.57 13.68 -3.63
N LYS A 294 15.44 14.65 -4.54
CA LYS A 294 15.02 16.03 -4.25
C LYS A 294 13.49 16.18 -4.22
N ASP A 295 12.77 15.19 -4.75
CA ASP A 295 11.32 15.09 -4.66
C ASP A 295 10.90 13.63 -4.40
N LEU A 296 10.90 13.24 -3.14
CA LEU A 296 10.59 11.88 -2.71
C LEU A 296 9.17 11.43 -3.09
N LYS A 297 8.24 12.35 -3.44
CA LYS A 297 6.93 11.95 -3.95
C LYS A 297 7.05 11.21 -5.28
N THR A 298 8.02 11.58 -6.12
CA THR A 298 8.31 10.85 -7.37
C THR A 298 8.82 9.44 -7.09
N VAL A 299 9.68 9.27 -6.09
CA VAL A 299 10.19 7.96 -5.66
C VAL A 299 9.04 7.10 -5.13
N ALA A 300 8.19 7.64 -4.26
CA ALA A 300 7.03 6.92 -3.73
C ALA A 300 6.08 6.46 -4.85
N LYS A 301 5.79 7.36 -5.80
CA LYS A 301 4.90 7.08 -6.94
C LYS A 301 5.36 5.90 -7.78
N ASN A 302 6.65 5.82 -8.07
CA ASN A 302 7.20 4.83 -9.00
C ASN A 302 7.77 3.59 -8.30
N LEU A 303 7.83 3.57 -6.95
CA LEU A 303 8.52 2.52 -6.20
C LEU A 303 8.04 1.11 -6.59
N PHE A 304 6.73 0.87 -6.52
CA PHE A 304 6.17 -0.45 -6.82
C PHE A 304 6.21 -0.80 -8.30
N ASP A 305 6.04 0.20 -9.18
CA ASP A 305 6.17 0.01 -10.63
C ASP A 305 7.59 -0.40 -11.01
N THR A 306 8.59 0.25 -10.40
CA THR A 306 10.01 -0.06 -10.63
C THR A 306 10.38 -1.46 -10.12
N LEU A 307 9.89 -1.85 -8.93
CA LEU A 307 10.10 -3.22 -8.42
C LEU A 307 9.48 -4.28 -9.35
N ARG A 308 8.27 -4.02 -9.86
CA ARG A 308 7.61 -4.94 -10.82
C ARG A 308 8.31 -4.96 -12.17
N ALA A 309 8.83 -3.84 -12.65
CA ALA A 309 9.60 -3.78 -13.88
C ALA A 309 10.88 -4.64 -13.79
N PHE A 310 11.53 -4.72 -12.63
CA PHE A 310 12.64 -5.63 -12.42
C PHE A 310 12.24 -7.11 -12.49
N ASP A 311 11.08 -7.47 -11.93
CA ASP A 311 10.55 -8.84 -12.04
C ASP A 311 10.25 -9.22 -13.50
N GLU A 312 9.79 -8.26 -14.31
CA GLU A 312 9.53 -8.47 -15.74
C GLU A 312 10.81 -8.65 -16.55
N GLU A 313 11.88 -7.97 -16.14
CA GLU A 313 13.20 -8.17 -16.72
C GLU A 313 13.91 -9.43 -16.19
N GLY A 314 13.36 -10.10 -15.18
CA GLY A 314 13.91 -11.33 -14.62
C GLY A 314 15.31 -11.12 -14.02
N VAL A 315 15.54 -10.00 -13.34
CA VAL A 315 16.76 -9.81 -12.55
C VAL A 315 16.75 -10.74 -11.34
N ASP A 316 17.93 -11.23 -10.94
CA ASP A 316 18.08 -12.12 -9.79
C ASP A 316 18.19 -11.33 -8.48
N VAL A 317 18.85 -10.17 -8.53
CA VAL A 317 19.07 -9.28 -7.38
C VAL A 317 18.87 -7.82 -7.77
N ILE A 318 18.17 -7.08 -6.92
CA ILE A 318 17.94 -5.63 -7.00
C ILE A 318 18.75 -4.98 -5.88
N ILE A 319 19.69 -4.12 -6.25
CA ILE A 319 20.42 -3.28 -5.31
C ILE A 319 19.74 -1.91 -5.31
N ALA A 320 19.09 -1.56 -4.20
CA ALA A 320 18.31 -0.34 -4.07
C ALA A 320 19.01 0.71 -3.19
N GLU A 321 18.98 1.95 -3.66
CA GLU A 321 19.39 3.11 -2.87
C GLU A 321 18.38 3.42 -1.76
N GLY A 322 18.90 3.70 -0.56
CA GLY A 322 18.15 4.32 0.51
C GLY A 322 17.92 5.82 0.27
N VAL A 323 16.88 6.35 0.90
CA VAL A 323 16.57 7.78 0.96
C VAL A 323 16.43 8.22 2.42
N GLU A 324 16.38 9.53 2.65
CA GLU A 324 16.10 10.07 3.98
C GLU A 324 14.71 9.63 4.47
N THR A 325 14.55 9.51 5.79
CA THR A 325 13.31 9.04 6.42
C THR A 325 12.37 10.17 6.83
N LYS A 326 12.60 11.40 6.36
CA LYS A 326 11.74 12.56 6.64
C LYS A 326 10.48 12.50 5.78
N GLU A 327 9.35 12.95 6.30
CA GLU A 327 8.08 13.02 5.54
C GLU A 327 7.72 11.67 4.89
N ILE A 328 7.43 11.66 3.57
CA ILE A 328 7.10 10.45 2.80
C ILE A 328 8.28 9.47 2.70
N GLY A 329 9.50 9.92 2.97
CA GLY A 329 10.70 9.09 3.04
C GLY A 329 10.56 7.94 4.03
N LEU A 330 9.86 8.14 5.16
CA LEU A 330 9.57 7.06 6.10
C LEU A 330 8.72 5.96 5.45
N ALA A 331 7.75 6.32 4.60
CA ALA A 331 6.92 5.37 3.89
C ALA A 331 7.75 4.57 2.87
N ILE A 332 8.57 5.25 2.08
CA ILE A 332 9.47 4.64 1.08
C ILE A 332 10.41 3.64 1.76
N MET A 333 11.13 4.08 2.78
CA MET A 333 12.08 3.23 3.50
C MET A 333 11.40 2.06 4.19
N ASN A 334 10.17 2.23 4.73
CA ASN A 334 9.40 1.11 5.26
C ASN A 334 9.15 0.03 4.19
N ARG A 335 8.79 0.42 2.96
CA ARG A 335 8.53 -0.51 1.86
C ARG A 335 9.82 -1.19 1.40
N LEU A 336 10.90 -0.43 1.18
CA LEU A 336 12.19 -0.96 0.76
C LEU A 336 12.77 -1.95 1.78
N ARG A 337 12.79 -1.61 3.07
CA ARG A 337 13.31 -2.48 4.14
C ARG A 337 12.54 -3.81 4.21
N LYS A 338 11.21 -3.76 4.05
CA LYS A 338 10.35 -4.95 4.00
C LYS A 338 10.55 -5.77 2.72
N SER A 339 10.72 -5.11 1.58
CA SER A 339 11.02 -5.75 0.28
C SER A 339 12.34 -6.51 0.36
N ALA A 340 13.35 -5.90 0.99
CA ALA A 340 14.67 -6.49 1.27
C ALA A 340 14.65 -7.63 2.29
N GLY A 341 13.51 -7.92 2.93
CA GLY A 341 13.48 -8.89 4.03
C GLY A 341 14.49 -8.54 5.13
N PHE A 342 14.76 -7.25 5.34
CA PHE A 342 15.77 -6.71 6.24
C PHE A 342 17.25 -6.99 5.84
N HIS A 343 17.54 -7.38 4.59
CA HIS A 343 18.90 -7.35 4.03
C HIS A 343 19.33 -5.90 3.76
N ILE A 344 19.83 -5.25 4.81
CA ILE A 344 20.20 -3.83 4.81
C ILE A 344 21.71 -3.69 5.04
N VAL A 345 22.37 -2.98 4.14
CA VAL A 345 23.78 -2.62 4.22
C VAL A 345 23.88 -1.14 4.58
N ARG A 346 24.45 -0.82 5.74
CA ARG A 346 24.67 0.57 6.19
C ARG A 346 26.10 0.99 5.96
N VAL A 347 26.31 2.17 5.37
CA VAL A 347 27.62 2.73 5.01
C VAL A 347 27.77 4.17 5.42
#